data_AF-A0A1V1PJE2-F1
#
_entry.id   AF-A0A1V1PJE2-F1
#
_cell.length_a   1.000
_cell.length_b   1.000
_cell.length_c   1.000
_cell.angle_alpha   90.00
_cell.angle_beta   90.00
_cell.angle_gamma   90.00
#
_symmetry.space_group_name_H-M   'P 1'
#
loop_
_entity.id
_entity.type
_entity.pdbx_description
1 polymer ?
#
loop_
_entity_poly.entity_id
_entity_poly.type
_entity_poly.pdbx_seq_one_letter_code
_entity_poly.pdbx_strand_id
1 'polypeptide(L)'
;MGAWVTETANQGGEAASGATPMQISLDSPDALDGVSPSPGPDATIYGEAVRQADGTLLWSGTWANVWPEGVTRGTFRFVFADANSFTGTWSSDDGEIKNAPWNGRRVR
;
A
#
# COMPACT_ATOMS: atom_id res chain seq x y z
N MET A 1 -10.00 -4.83 -8.20
CA MET A 1 -8.85 -4.62 -9.11
C MET A 1 -8.95 -3.29 -9.84
N GLY A 2 -7.81 -2.65 -10.15
CA GLY A 2 -7.75 -1.37 -10.85
C GLY A 2 -6.50 -0.54 -10.54
N ALA A 3 -6.57 0.76 -10.83
CA ALA A 3 -5.51 1.73 -10.61
C ALA A 3 -5.91 2.75 -9.54
N TRP A 4 -4.97 3.14 -8.67
CA TRP A 4 -5.14 4.17 -7.64
C TRP A 4 -4.01 5.18 -7.74
N VAL A 5 -4.32 6.46 -7.61
CA VAL A 5 -3.32 7.48 -7.29
C VAL A 5 -3.13 7.47 -5.79
N THR A 6 -1.89 7.30 -5.33
CA THR A 6 -1.57 7.19 -3.91
C THR A 6 -0.73 8.35 -3.40
N GLU A 7 -1.00 8.73 -2.16
CA GLU A 7 -0.24 9.73 -1.42
C GLU A 7 0.39 9.07 -0.20
N THR A 8 1.67 9.34 0.06
CA THR A 8 2.44 8.69 1.13
C THR A 8 3.14 9.73 1.99
N ALA A 9 3.43 9.40 3.25
CA ALA A 9 4.45 10.14 4.02
C ALA A 9 5.64 9.24 4.34
N ASN A 10 6.76 9.88 4.66
CA ASN A 10 7.99 9.18 5.04
C ASN A 10 8.03 8.89 6.54
N GLN A 11 7.15 9.48 7.36
CA GLN A 11 7.10 9.22 8.81
C GLN A 11 5.66 9.25 9.34
N GLY A 12 5.45 8.63 10.50
CA GLY A 12 4.20 8.72 11.24
C GLY A 12 3.95 10.14 11.76
N GLY A 13 2.72 10.63 11.60
CA GLY A 13 2.33 11.98 12.00
C GLY A 13 2.62 13.08 10.98
N GLU A 14 3.34 12.77 9.89
CA GLU A 14 3.47 13.65 8.74
C GLU A 14 2.20 13.62 7.86
N ALA A 15 1.95 14.73 7.15
CA ALA A 15 0.92 14.75 6.13
C ALA A 15 1.37 13.92 4.92
N ALA A 16 0.48 13.06 4.42
CA ALA A 16 0.70 12.37 3.15
C ALA A 16 0.82 13.40 2.02
N SER A 17 1.78 13.18 1.12
CA SER A 17 2.01 14.05 -0.04
C SER A 17 2.54 13.25 -1.22
N GLY A 18 2.57 13.89 -2.39
CA GLY A 18 2.92 13.21 -3.64
C GLY A 18 1.79 12.33 -4.17
N ALA A 19 1.85 12.00 -5.45
CA ALA A 19 0.82 11.25 -6.15
C ALA A 19 1.48 10.22 -7.08
N THR A 20 1.38 8.94 -6.73
CA THR A 20 2.02 7.84 -7.46
C THR A 20 0.98 6.77 -7.85
N PRO A 21 0.96 6.29 -9.11
CA PRO A 21 -0.06 5.32 -9.53
C PRO A 21 0.21 3.87 -9.07
N MET A 22 -0.54 3.35 -8.11
CA MET A 22 -0.53 1.94 -7.74
C MET A 22 -1.56 1.14 -8.57
N GLN A 23 -1.17 -0.02 -9.09
CA GLN A 23 -2.10 -1.03 -9.60
C GLN A 23 -2.38 -2.07 -8.51
N ILE A 24 -3.65 -2.46 -8.34
CA ILE A 24 -4.05 -3.54 -7.44
C ILE A 24 -4.79 -4.61 -8.24
N SER A 25 -4.31 -5.85 -8.16
CA SER A 25 -4.87 -7.03 -8.81
C SER A 25 -5.29 -8.07 -7.78
N LEU A 26 -6.15 -9.00 -8.21
CA LEU A 26 -6.51 -10.18 -7.43
C LEU A 26 -5.51 -11.28 -7.78
N ASP A 27 -4.88 -11.86 -6.76
CA ASP A 27 -4.04 -13.03 -6.92
C ASP A 27 -4.84 -14.32 -6.64
N SER A 28 -5.65 -14.31 -5.58
CA SER A 28 -6.56 -15.41 -5.21
C SER A 28 -7.81 -14.88 -4.49
N PRO A 29 -8.83 -15.71 -4.16
CA PRO A 29 -10.12 -15.25 -3.61
C PRO A 29 -10.04 -14.27 -2.44
N ASP A 30 -8.98 -14.38 -1.61
CA ASP A 30 -8.74 -13.52 -0.45
C ASP A 30 -7.34 -12.87 -0.48
N ALA A 31 -6.65 -12.89 -1.63
CA ALA A 31 -5.31 -12.29 -1.78
C ALA A 31 -5.31 -11.19 -2.84
N LEU A 32 -4.76 -10.04 -2.46
CA LEU A 32 -4.56 -8.90 -3.34
C LEU A 32 -3.06 -8.63 -3.47
N ASP A 33 -2.66 -8.35 -4.70
CA ASP A 33 -1.31 -7.93 -5.06
C ASP A 33 -1.34 -6.48 -5.53
N GLY A 34 -0.25 -5.78 -5.29
CA GLY A 34 -0.06 -4.41 -5.71
C GLY A 34 1.28 -4.19 -6.41
N VAL A 35 1.27 -3.33 -7.42
CA VAL A 35 2.47 -2.78 -8.03
C VAL A 35 2.41 -1.26 -7.83
N SER A 36 3.32 -0.73 -7.02
CA SER A 36 3.48 0.70 -6.80
C SER A 36 4.54 1.26 -7.76
N PRO A 37 4.55 2.53 -8.15
CA PRO A 37 5.73 3.15 -8.72
C PRO A 37 6.55 3.62 -7.52
N SER A 38 7.29 2.72 -6.89
CA SER A 38 8.41 3.16 -6.09
C SER A 38 9.43 3.82 -7.02
N PRO A 39 10.26 4.76 -6.53
CA PRO A 39 11.43 5.21 -7.28
C PRO A 39 12.45 4.09 -7.58
N GLY A 40 12.31 2.91 -6.94
CA GLY A 40 13.11 1.72 -7.22
C GLY A 40 12.55 0.90 -8.39
N PRO A 41 13.41 0.21 -9.17
CA PRO A 41 13.02 -0.55 -10.37
C PRO A 41 11.89 -1.58 -10.19
N ASP A 42 11.73 -2.16 -9.00
CA ASP A 42 10.73 -3.20 -8.73
C ASP A 42 10.08 -2.98 -7.35
N ALA A 43 8.83 -2.52 -7.35
CA ALA A 43 8.03 -2.33 -6.15
C ALA A 43 6.83 -3.28 -6.14
N THR A 44 6.88 -4.27 -5.27
CA THR A 44 5.85 -5.30 -5.19
C THR A 44 5.22 -5.30 -3.82
N ILE A 45 3.90 -5.53 -3.81
CA ILE A 45 3.06 -5.58 -2.62
C ILE A 45 2.28 -6.87 -2.68
N TYR A 46 2.28 -7.62 -1.58
CA TYR A 46 1.55 -8.86 -1.42
C TYR A 46 0.75 -8.79 -0.12
N GLY A 47 -0.52 -9.17 -0.14
CA GLY A 47 -1.27 -9.23 1.10
C GLY A 47 -2.60 -9.95 1.01
N GLU A 48 -3.15 -10.22 2.18
CA GLU A 48 -4.45 -10.86 2.35
C GLU A 48 -5.52 -9.81 2.62
N ALA A 49 -6.70 -10.03 2.07
CA ALA A 49 -7.86 -9.19 2.21
C ALA A 49 -8.91 -9.88 3.07
N VAL A 50 -9.34 -9.21 4.15
CA VAL A 50 -10.39 -9.70 5.04
C VAL A 50 -11.52 -8.69 5.08
N ARG A 51 -12.73 -9.14 4.79
CA ARG A 51 -13.93 -8.33 4.97
C ARG A 51 -14.29 -8.27 6.46
N GLN A 52 -14.41 -7.06 7.00
CA GLN A 52 -14.77 -6.83 8.40
C GLN A 52 -16.30 -6.81 8.59
N ALA A 53 -16.73 -6.91 9.85
CA ALA A 53 -18.15 -6.95 10.21
C ALA A 53 -18.92 -5.67 9.83
N ASP A 54 -18.24 -4.53 9.77
CA ASP A 54 -18.80 -3.24 9.34
C ASP A 54 -18.88 -3.09 7.81
N GLY A 55 -18.45 -4.11 7.06
CA GLY A 55 -18.46 -4.14 5.60
C GLY A 55 -17.22 -3.55 4.94
N THR A 56 -16.27 -2.98 5.70
CA THR A 56 -14.97 -2.54 5.18
C THR A 56 -14.12 -3.74 4.75
N LEU A 57 -13.15 -3.50 3.87
CA LEU A 57 -12.15 -4.50 3.49
C LEU A 57 -10.78 -4.07 4.01
N LEU A 58 -10.20 -4.92 4.85
CA LEU A 58 -8.85 -4.77 5.37
C LEU A 58 -7.88 -5.54 4.47
N TRP A 59 -6.96 -4.86 3.80
CA TRP A 59 -5.86 -5.48 3.07
C TRP A 59 -4.55 -5.24 3.82
N SER A 60 -3.85 -6.30 4.20
CA SER A 60 -2.59 -6.20 4.93
C SER A 60 -1.59 -7.23 4.46
N GLY A 61 -0.31 -6.90 4.54
CA GLY A 61 0.75 -7.80 4.12
C GLY A 61 2.10 -7.10 4.08
N THR A 62 2.91 -7.47 3.08
CA THR A 62 4.27 -6.98 2.91
C THR A 62 4.45 -6.22 1.61
N TRP A 63 5.41 -5.31 1.60
CA TRP A 63 5.90 -4.66 0.39
C TRP A 63 7.42 -4.77 0.33
N ALA A 64 7.96 -4.71 -0.88
CA ALA A 64 9.40 -4.68 -1.12
C ALA A 64 9.71 -3.74 -2.30
N ASN A 65 10.80 -2.99 -2.16
CA ASN A 65 11.40 -2.18 -3.21
C ASN A 65 12.87 -2.60 -3.39
N VAL A 66 13.26 -2.89 -4.62
CA VAL A 66 14.64 -3.15 -4.98
C VAL A 66 15.32 -1.84 -5.38
N TRP A 67 16.50 -1.55 -4.81
CA TRP A 67 17.36 -0.41 -5.12
C TRP A 67 18.74 -0.90 -5.55
N PRO A 68 19.54 -0.07 -6.26
CA PRO A 68 20.94 -0.38 -6.52
C PRO A 68 21.75 -0.67 -5.24
N GLU A 69 21.42 0.00 -4.14
CA GLU A 69 22.12 -0.07 -2.86
C GLU A 69 21.61 -1.22 -1.96
N GLY A 70 20.49 -1.85 -2.29
CA GLY A 70 19.90 -2.93 -1.51
C GLY A 70 18.38 -3.05 -1.66
N VAL A 71 17.78 -3.91 -0.85
CA VAL A 71 16.31 -4.12 -0.85
C VAL A 71 15.74 -3.51 0.41
N THR A 72 14.75 -2.63 0.25
CA THR A 72 13.92 -2.17 1.37
C THR A 72 12.61 -2.92 1.34
N ARG A 73 12.10 -3.29 2.51
CA ARG A 73 10.86 -4.04 2.64
C ARG A 73 10.16 -3.62 3.90
N GLY A 74 8.89 -3.98 4.03
CA GLY A 74 8.19 -3.82 5.29
C GLY A 74 6.76 -4.29 5.20
N THR A 75 5.91 -3.75 6.06
CA THR A 75 4.51 -4.16 6.15
C THR A 75 3.57 -3.01 5.86
N PHE A 76 2.33 -3.33 5.48
CA PHE A 76 1.28 -2.35 5.29
C PHE A 76 -0.06 -2.85 5.81
N ARG A 77 -0.96 -1.88 6.04
CA ARG A 77 -2.34 -2.14 6.46
C ARG A 77 -3.27 -1.07 5.87
N PHE A 78 -4.09 -1.45 4.90
CA PHE A 78 -5.03 -0.57 4.20
C PHE A 78 -6.48 -0.95 4.50
N VAL A 79 -7.33 0.05 4.66
CA VAL A 79 -8.77 -0.08 4.88
C VAL A 79 -9.49 0.56 3.70
N PHE A 80 -10.26 -0.25 2.99
CA PHE A 80 -11.15 0.16 1.92
C PHE A 80 -12.55 0.31 2.50
N ALA A 81 -12.99 1.56 2.65
CA ALA A 81 -14.37 1.87 3.03
C ALA A 81 -15.33 1.71 1.83
N ASP A 82 -14.81 1.89 0.62
CA ASP A 82 -15.52 1.69 -0.63
C ASP A 82 -14.56 1.22 -1.75
N ALA A 83 -15.09 1.02 -2.95
CA ALA A 83 -14.30 0.58 -4.09
C ALA A 83 -13.37 1.68 -4.69
N ASN A 84 -13.53 2.94 -4.26
CA ASN A 84 -12.89 4.11 -4.87
C ASN A 84 -11.76 4.69 -4.02
N SER A 85 -11.64 4.30 -2.76
CA SER A 85 -10.64 4.86 -1.85
C SER A 85 -10.16 3.86 -0.81
N PHE A 86 -8.93 4.08 -0.36
CA PHE A 86 -8.42 3.45 0.86
C PHE A 86 -7.62 4.44 1.68
N THR A 87 -7.60 4.21 2.98
CA THR A 87 -6.65 4.81 3.91
C THR A 87 -5.83 3.73 4.55
N GLY A 88 -4.61 4.05 4.97
CA GLY A 88 -3.80 3.03 5.59
C GLY A 88 -2.44 3.51 6.03
N THR A 89 -1.67 2.54 6.51
CA THR A 89 -0.33 2.78 7.01
C THR A 89 0.66 1.78 6.46
N TRP A 90 1.94 2.16 6.49
CA TRP A 90 3.05 1.29 6.16
C TRP A 90 4.23 1.49 7.12
N SER A 91 5.12 0.51 7.11
CA SER A 91 6.41 0.51 7.80
C SER A 91 7.52 -0.02 6.91
N SER A 92 8.78 0.24 7.28
CA SER A 92 9.97 -0.35 6.65
C SER A 92 10.86 -1.06 7.67
N ASP A 93 11.53 -2.13 7.22
CA ASP A 93 12.43 -3.00 8.00
C ASP A 93 13.88 -2.48 8.02
N ASP A 94 14.20 -1.49 7.18
CA ASP A 94 15.49 -0.78 7.15
C ASP A 94 15.57 0.39 8.15
N GLY A 95 14.50 0.63 8.91
CA GLY A 95 14.50 1.17 10.29
C GLY A 95 14.38 2.70 10.43
N GLU A 96 13.24 3.31 10.75
CA GLU A 96 12.03 2.80 11.37
C GLU A 96 10.88 3.79 11.08
N ILE A 97 10.00 3.45 10.13
CA ILE A 97 8.78 4.21 9.85
C ILE A 97 7.62 3.53 10.56
N LYS A 98 6.99 4.21 11.52
CA LYS A 98 5.84 3.69 12.28
C LYS A 98 4.57 4.44 11.90
N ASN A 99 3.59 3.71 11.38
CA ASN A 99 2.27 4.25 11.06
C ASN A 99 2.31 5.44 10.09
N ALA A 100 3.24 5.44 9.12
CA ALA A 100 3.21 6.47 8.09
C ALA A 100 2.00 6.29 7.18
N PRO A 101 1.24 7.35 6.87
CA PRO A 101 0.08 7.25 6.02
C PRO A 101 0.44 6.81 4.60
N TRP A 102 -0.40 5.95 4.05
CA TRP A 102 -0.47 5.60 2.64
C TRP A 102 -1.95 5.52 2.25
N ASN A 103 -2.40 6.52 1.50
CA ASN A 103 -3.79 6.65 1.09
C ASN A 103 -3.89 6.51 -0.42
N GLY A 104 -5.04 6.09 -0.91
CA GLY A 104 -5.26 5.93 -2.35
C GLY A 104 -6.65 6.35 -2.79
N ARG A 105 -6.71 6.92 -3.98
CA ARG A 105 -7.95 7.23 -4.70
C ARG A 105 -7.92 6.60 -6.08
N ARG A 106 -8.97 5.87 -6.44
CA ARG A 106 -9.07 5.18 -7.72
C ARG A 106 -8.99 6.16 -8.88
N VAL A 107 -8.20 5.79 -9.90
CA VAL A 107 -8.16 6.48 -11.19
C VAL A 107 -9.51 6.24 -11.87
N ARG A 108 -10.16 7.31 -12.32
CA ARG A 108 -11.45 7.23 -13.02
C ARG A 108 -11.29 6.74 -14.45
#